data_AF-A0A396SFS5-F1
#
_entry.id   AF-A0A396SFS5-F1
#
_cell.length_a   1.000
_cell.length_b   1.000
_cell.length_c   1.000
_cell.angle_alpha   90.00
_cell.angle_beta   90.00
_cell.angle_gamma   90.00
#
_symmetry.space_group_name_H-M   'P 1'
#
loop_
_entity.id
_entity.type
_entity.pdbx_description
1 polymer ?
#
loop_
_entity_poly.entity_id
_entity_poly.type
_entity_poly.pdbx_seq_one_letter_code
_entity_poly.pdbx_strand_id
1 'polypeptide(L)'
;MKKWLQKTLVITVAMLTLGLITPNHEIWDVLDNGQSNNGSQNRNILARESTEQETVLVDEYVPNEVPDELTNYDSLLTAAKEQTYIKFGSKIAPVIGDEFEERIYPKLEEVIEQTFNSMDEGSVKYLALSSQPSGQYSEKIFHISHGMSGEDLLRFHVRTEKRPQEGYYYNFHYHTADDNFVAHHSLGDIYWSKDTPPKWLS
;
A
#
# COMPACT_ATOMS: atom_id res chain seq x y z
N MET A 1 -46.98 9.07 20.68
CA MET A 1 -47.30 7.91 19.81
C MET A 1 -47.33 6.66 20.68
N LYS A 2 -48.26 5.71 20.45
CA LYS A 2 -48.28 4.45 21.23
C LYS A 2 -46.95 3.73 21.02
N LYS A 3 -46.23 3.43 22.12
CA LYS A 3 -44.89 2.81 22.10
C LYS A 3 -44.82 1.50 21.29
N TRP A 4 -45.95 0.84 21.09
CA TRP A 4 -46.05 -0.37 20.28
C TRP A 4 -45.82 -0.13 18.78
N LEU A 5 -46.27 1.01 18.24
CA LEU A 5 -46.13 1.34 16.82
C LEU A 5 -44.68 1.72 16.45
N GLN A 6 -43.95 2.30 17.41
CA GLN A 6 -42.53 2.59 17.24
C GLN A 6 -41.70 1.30 17.17
N LYS A 7 -42.05 0.31 18.01
CA LYS A 7 -41.35 -0.98 18.04
C LYS A 7 -41.52 -1.76 16.73
N THR A 8 -42.73 -1.78 16.16
CA THR A 8 -42.95 -2.46 14.87
C THR A 8 -42.19 -1.80 13.73
N LEU A 9 -42.15 -0.46 13.69
CA LEU A 9 -41.41 0.27 12.67
C LEU A 9 -39.90 -0.04 12.70
N VAL A 10 -39.29 -0.06 13.89
CA VAL A 10 -37.86 -0.37 14.04
C VAL A 10 -37.53 -1.78 13.55
N ILE A 11 -38.38 -2.77 13.86
CA ILE A 11 -38.18 -4.16 13.43
C ILE A 11 -38.30 -4.29 11.91
N THR A 12 -39.29 -3.63 11.29
CA THR A 12 -39.48 -3.69 9.83
C THR A 12 -38.33 -3.01 9.09
N VAL A 13 -37.86 -1.85 9.57
CA VAL A 13 -36.69 -1.18 8.99
C VAL A 13 -35.45 -2.05 9.13
N ALA A 14 -35.20 -2.63 10.30
CA ALA A 14 -34.07 -3.51 10.54
C ALA A 14 -34.09 -4.76 9.64
N MET A 15 -35.26 -5.35 9.36
CA MET A 15 -35.38 -6.46 8.41
C MET A 15 -35.14 -6.04 6.96
N LEU A 16 -35.62 -4.85 6.56
CA LEU A 16 -35.43 -4.32 5.20
C LEU A 16 -33.98 -3.90 4.94
N THR A 17 -33.24 -3.47 5.98
CA THR A 17 -31.84 -3.06 5.87
C THR A 17 -30.85 -4.14 6.30
N LEU A 18 -31.32 -5.31 6.76
CA LEU A 18 -30.48 -6.44 7.14
C LEU A 18 -29.70 -6.92 5.92
N GLY A 19 -28.39 -6.64 5.89
CA GLY A 19 -27.51 -6.98 4.78
C GLY A 19 -27.26 -5.87 3.74
N LEU A 20 -27.94 -4.72 3.85
CA LEU A 20 -27.64 -3.52 3.04
C LEU A 20 -26.74 -2.52 3.78
N ILE A 21 -26.75 -2.55 5.12
CA ILE A 21 -25.97 -1.65 5.96
C ILE A 21 -25.10 -2.52 6.87
N THR A 22 -23.80 -2.56 6.63
CA THR A 22 -22.83 -3.10 7.60
C THR A 22 -22.84 -2.23 8.85
N PRO A 23 -22.84 -2.82 10.06
CA PRO A 23 -22.86 -2.03 11.29
C PRO A 23 -21.59 -1.20 11.37
N ASN A 24 -21.70 0.12 11.18
CA ASN A 24 -20.61 1.05 11.41
C ASN A 24 -20.59 1.40 12.91
N HIS A 25 -19.49 1.10 13.58
CA HIS A 25 -19.33 1.25 15.03
C HIS A 25 -19.48 2.71 15.51
N GLU A 26 -19.27 3.67 14.63
CA GLU A 26 -19.39 5.11 14.87
C GLU A 26 -20.79 5.56 15.35
N ILE A 27 -21.85 4.88 14.89
CA ILE A 27 -23.24 5.29 15.19
C ILE A 27 -23.62 4.92 16.63
N TRP A 28 -23.00 3.87 17.19
CA TRP A 28 -23.28 3.40 18.54
C TRP A 28 -22.60 4.25 19.61
N ASP A 29 -21.38 4.76 19.34
CA ASP A 29 -20.65 5.66 20.25
C ASP A 29 -21.36 7.01 20.48
N VAL A 30 -22.07 7.50 19.46
CA VAL A 30 -22.85 8.75 19.55
C VAL A 30 -24.17 8.55 20.32
N LEU A 31 -24.70 7.32 20.35
CA LEU A 31 -25.96 7.02 21.03
C LEU A 31 -25.77 6.73 22.52
N ASP A 32 -24.58 6.28 22.94
CA ASP A 32 -24.27 5.97 24.35
C ASP A 32 -23.87 7.22 25.17
N ASN A 33 -23.28 8.24 24.54
CA ASN A 33 -22.81 9.47 25.22
C ASN A 33 -23.81 10.63 25.19
N GLY A 34 -25.05 10.35 25.58
CA GLY A 34 -26.05 11.37 25.86
C GLY A 34 -25.84 12.06 27.22
N GLN A 35 -25.44 13.35 27.17
CA GLN A 35 -25.42 14.38 28.23
C GLN A 35 -24.15 14.49 29.11
N SER A 36 -23.36 15.56 28.94
CA SER A 36 -23.51 16.79 29.75
C SER A 36 -22.39 17.84 29.53
N ASN A 37 -22.83 19.10 29.43
CA ASN A 37 -22.23 20.38 29.85
C ASN A 37 -20.83 20.88 29.39
N ASN A 38 -20.89 22.06 28.74
CA ASN A 38 -20.15 23.31 29.01
C ASN A 38 -18.62 23.32 29.16
N GLY A 39 -18.00 24.17 28.33
CA GLY A 39 -17.05 25.18 28.82
C GLY A 39 -15.58 24.98 28.47
N SER A 40 -15.14 25.75 27.46
CA SER A 40 -13.84 26.44 27.33
C SER A 40 -12.51 25.84 27.84
N GLN A 41 -11.50 26.03 26.99
CA GLN A 41 -10.07 26.32 27.26
C GLN A 41 -9.03 25.25 26.87
N ASN A 42 -8.36 25.55 25.76
CA ASN A 42 -6.90 25.63 25.56
C ASN A 42 -5.99 25.11 26.70
N ARG A 43 -5.20 24.06 26.44
CA ARG A 43 -3.71 24.01 26.43
C ARG A 43 -3.15 22.58 26.60
N ASN A 44 -2.37 22.18 25.60
CA ASN A 44 -1.09 21.45 25.64
C ASN A 44 -0.89 20.12 26.40
N ILE A 45 -0.53 19.11 25.58
CA ILE A 45 0.72 18.31 25.58
C ILE A 45 0.82 17.07 26.51
N LEU A 46 0.92 15.92 25.81
CA LEU A 46 1.63 14.66 26.08
C LEU A 46 1.21 13.80 27.28
N ALA A 47 0.73 12.58 27.03
CA ALA A 47 1.60 11.39 26.86
C ALA A 47 0.75 10.10 26.70
N ARG A 48 1.15 9.25 25.74
CA ARG A 48 1.15 7.76 25.69
C ARG A 48 -0.12 7.02 26.19
N GLU A 49 -0.74 6.14 25.41
CA GLU A 49 -0.19 4.82 25.04
C GLU A 49 -0.96 4.19 23.86
N SER A 50 -0.17 3.65 22.92
CA SER A 50 -0.38 2.47 22.08
C SER A 50 -1.77 1.82 22.01
N THR A 51 -2.40 1.85 20.84
CA THR A 51 -3.00 0.67 20.21
C THR A 51 -3.00 0.88 18.70
N GLU A 52 -2.50 -0.13 18.00
CA GLU A 52 -2.24 -0.21 16.56
C GLU A 52 -3.52 0.10 15.77
N GLN A 53 -3.57 1.28 15.17
CA GLN A 53 -4.50 1.59 14.09
C GLN A 53 -3.70 1.51 12.78
N GLU A 54 -4.04 0.48 12.01
CA GLU A 54 -3.73 0.35 10.60
C GLU A 54 -4.27 1.58 9.87
N THR A 55 -3.43 2.60 9.70
CA THR A 55 -3.78 3.76 8.90
C THR A 55 -3.81 3.33 7.45
N VAL A 56 -5.01 3.03 6.94
CA VAL A 56 -5.29 3.07 5.51
C VAL A 56 -5.12 4.53 5.09
N LEU A 57 -3.89 4.87 4.71
CA LEU A 57 -3.61 6.13 4.04
C LEU A 57 -4.32 6.05 2.70
N VAL A 58 -5.42 6.79 2.58
CA VAL A 58 -6.04 7.09 1.29
C VAL A 58 -4.96 7.71 0.44
N ASP A 59 -4.52 6.96 -0.58
CA ASP A 59 -3.55 7.41 -1.56
C ASP A 59 -4.10 8.70 -2.17
N GLU A 60 -3.41 9.80 -1.90
CA GLU A 60 -3.72 11.09 -2.49
C GLU A 60 -3.51 10.92 -3.99
N TYR A 61 -4.59 10.98 -4.77
CA TYR A 61 -4.54 10.93 -6.23
C TYR A 61 -3.67 12.10 -6.73
N VAL A 62 -2.38 11.82 -6.94
CA VAL A 62 -1.45 12.72 -7.61
C VAL A 62 -1.71 12.59 -9.12
N PRO A 63 -2.12 13.67 -9.81
CA PRO A 63 -2.40 13.62 -11.24
C PRO A 63 -1.17 13.20 -12.05
N ASN A 64 -1.34 12.11 -12.82
CA ASN A 64 -0.53 11.61 -13.94
C ASN A 64 0.78 12.35 -14.21
N GLU A 65 1.87 11.85 -13.64
CA GLU A 65 3.22 12.08 -14.17
C GLU A 65 3.34 11.35 -15.51
N VAL A 66 3.79 12.06 -16.54
CA VAL A 66 4.02 11.51 -17.88
C VAL A 66 5.14 10.47 -17.75
N PRO A 67 4.90 9.18 -18.05
CA PRO A 67 5.95 8.18 -17.96
C PRO A 67 7.01 8.39 -19.05
N ASP A 68 8.27 8.15 -18.72
CA ASP A 68 9.31 7.96 -19.74
C ASP A 68 8.94 6.72 -20.58
N GLU A 69 8.81 6.87 -21.90
CA GLU A 69 8.59 5.74 -22.83
C GLU A 69 9.86 4.86 -22.86
N LEU A 70 9.83 3.75 -22.13
CA LEU A 70 10.93 2.80 -22.08
C LEU A 70 10.79 1.83 -23.26
N THR A 71 11.35 2.21 -24.40
CA THR A 71 11.30 1.46 -25.66
C THR A 71 12.15 0.18 -25.69
N ASN A 72 12.90 -0.12 -24.62
CA ASN A 72 13.79 -1.28 -24.50
C ASN A 72 13.65 -1.94 -23.13
N TYR A 73 13.51 -3.27 -23.12
CA TYR A 73 13.45 -4.12 -21.92
C TYR A 73 14.62 -3.86 -20.95
N ASP A 74 15.85 -3.73 -21.46
CA ASP A 74 17.03 -3.45 -20.61
C ASP A 74 16.91 -2.11 -19.89
N SER A 75 16.35 -1.09 -20.56
CA SER A 75 16.11 0.22 -19.97
C SER A 75 15.02 0.14 -18.90
N LEU A 76 14.00 -0.71 -19.10
CA LEU A 76 12.95 -0.97 -18.12
C LEU A 76 13.51 -1.62 -16.85
N LEU A 77 14.35 -2.65 -16.99
CA LEU A 77 15.01 -3.29 -15.85
C LEU A 77 15.94 -2.33 -15.10
N THR A 78 16.68 -1.51 -15.83
CA THR A 78 17.56 -0.49 -15.25
C THR A 78 16.74 0.52 -14.44
N ALA A 79 15.67 1.06 -15.01
CA ALA A 79 14.79 2.01 -14.33
C ALA A 79 14.10 1.39 -13.09
N ALA A 80 13.61 0.15 -13.20
CA ALA A 80 13.02 -0.57 -12.07
C ALA A 80 14.00 -0.75 -10.90
N LYS A 81 15.25 -1.09 -11.23
CA LYS A 81 16.33 -1.20 -10.25
C LYS A 81 16.64 0.15 -9.61
N GLU A 82 16.79 1.20 -10.42
CA GLU A 82 17.03 2.56 -9.94
C GLU A 82 15.93 3.03 -8.98
N GLN A 83 14.65 2.85 -9.33
CA GLN A 83 13.53 3.21 -8.46
C GLN A 83 13.55 2.44 -7.13
N THR A 84 14.02 1.19 -7.14
CA THR A 84 14.19 0.39 -5.94
C THR A 84 15.30 0.93 -5.04
N TYR A 85 16.44 1.33 -5.60
CA TYR A 85 17.51 1.96 -4.82
C TYR A 85 17.15 3.35 -4.33
N ILE A 86 16.39 4.13 -5.11
CA ILE A 86 15.83 5.41 -4.66
C ILE A 86 14.95 5.17 -3.44
N LYS A 87 14.03 4.18 -3.50
CA LYS A 87 13.16 3.77 -2.38
C LYS A 87 13.94 3.49 -1.10
N PHE A 88 15.03 2.72 -1.21
CA PHE A 88 15.88 2.38 -0.07
C PHE A 88 16.57 3.62 0.52
N GLY A 89 17.00 4.54 -0.35
CA GLY A 89 17.74 5.72 0.08
C GLY A 89 19.11 5.37 0.69
N SER A 90 19.75 6.38 1.24
CA SER A 90 21.15 6.32 1.67
C SER A 90 21.39 5.45 2.90
N LYS A 91 20.36 5.25 3.74
CA LYS A 91 20.50 4.49 5.00
C LYS A 91 20.21 3.01 4.86
N ILE A 92 19.25 2.63 4.01
CA ILE A 92 18.81 1.24 3.89
C ILE A 92 19.63 0.51 2.82
N ALA A 93 19.90 1.17 1.68
CA ALA A 93 20.59 0.55 0.55
C ALA A 93 21.94 -0.09 0.91
N PRO A 94 22.83 0.54 1.71
CA PRO A 94 24.11 -0.06 2.06
C PRO A 94 24.01 -1.30 2.94
N VAL A 95 22.87 -1.54 3.59
CA VAL A 95 22.68 -2.65 4.52
C VAL A 95 22.07 -3.86 3.81
N ILE A 96 21.06 -3.63 2.96
CA ILE A 96 20.30 -4.71 2.33
C ILE A 96 20.60 -4.90 0.84
N GLY A 97 21.41 -4.02 0.24
CA GLY A 97 21.65 -3.96 -1.20
C GLY A 97 22.17 -5.28 -1.76
N ASP A 98 23.23 -5.84 -1.18
CA ASP A 98 23.83 -7.10 -1.66
C ASP A 98 22.82 -8.26 -1.60
N GLU A 99 22.05 -8.35 -0.51
CA GLU A 99 21.05 -9.39 -0.32
C GLU A 99 19.83 -9.22 -1.25
N PHE A 100 19.47 -7.96 -1.56
CA PHE A 100 18.45 -7.63 -2.54
C PHE A 100 18.87 -8.10 -3.93
N GLU A 101 20.10 -7.77 -4.34
CA GLU A 101 20.67 -8.15 -5.63
C GLU A 101 20.75 -9.67 -5.81
N GLU A 102 21.11 -10.40 -4.75
CA GLU A 102 21.26 -11.85 -4.81
C GLU A 102 19.91 -12.60 -4.82
N ARG A 103 18.92 -12.11 -4.05
CA ARG A 103 17.72 -12.93 -3.73
C ARG A 103 16.40 -12.37 -4.24
N ILE A 104 16.27 -11.05 -4.35
CA ILE A 104 15.01 -10.39 -4.68
C ILE A 104 15.02 -9.90 -6.13
N TYR A 105 16.09 -9.22 -6.56
CA TYR A 105 16.18 -8.65 -7.89
C TYR A 105 16.00 -9.68 -9.02
N PRO A 106 16.59 -10.89 -8.97
CA PRO A 106 16.41 -11.87 -10.05
C PRO A 106 14.95 -12.31 -10.24
N LYS A 107 14.17 -12.37 -9.15
CA LYS A 107 12.75 -12.70 -9.21
C LYS A 107 11.91 -11.54 -9.73
N LEU A 108 12.30 -10.31 -9.39
CA LEU A 108 11.69 -9.12 -9.95
C LEU A 108 11.92 -9.07 -11.46
N GLU A 109 13.14 -9.33 -11.93
CA GLU A 109 13.47 -9.43 -13.36
C GLU A 109 12.61 -10.51 -14.05
N GLU A 110 12.50 -11.70 -13.46
CA GLU A 110 11.67 -12.79 -13.99
C GLU A 110 10.20 -12.37 -14.15
N VAL A 111 9.62 -11.70 -13.15
CA VAL A 111 8.22 -11.21 -13.23
C VAL A 111 8.07 -10.19 -14.35
N ILE A 112 9.00 -9.23 -14.48
CA ILE A 112 8.95 -8.24 -15.56
C ILE A 112 9.13 -8.92 -16.92
N GLU A 113 10.04 -9.89 -17.05
CA GLU A 113 10.27 -10.66 -18.28
C GLU A 113 9.02 -11.41 -18.72
N GLN A 114 8.36 -12.11 -17.78
CA GLN A 114 7.13 -12.85 -18.06
C GLN A 114 6.02 -11.93 -18.54
N THR A 115 5.83 -10.80 -17.87
CA THR A 115 4.84 -9.79 -18.27
C THR A 115 5.17 -9.21 -19.65
N PHE A 116 6.44 -8.86 -19.90
CA PHE A 116 6.90 -8.34 -21.18
C PHE A 116 6.67 -9.35 -22.33
N ASN A 117 7.01 -10.62 -22.13
CA ASN A 117 6.85 -11.68 -23.12
C ASN A 117 5.38 -12.09 -23.35
N SER A 118 4.48 -11.78 -22.42
CA SER A 118 3.04 -12.04 -22.57
C SER A 118 2.31 -11.00 -23.43
N MET A 119 2.94 -9.86 -23.69
CA MET A 119 2.38 -8.78 -24.50
C MET A 119 2.57 -9.01 -25.99
N ASP A 120 1.70 -8.43 -26.80
CA ASP A 120 1.95 -8.35 -28.24
C ASP A 120 3.14 -7.43 -28.54
N GLU A 121 3.92 -7.76 -29.58
CA GLU A 121 5.13 -7.02 -29.98
C GLU A 121 4.90 -5.51 -30.19
N GLY A 122 3.66 -5.09 -30.46
CA GLY A 122 3.27 -3.69 -30.64
C GLY A 122 3.10 -2.94 -29.32
N SER A 123 2.44 -3.56 -28.33
CA SER A 123 2.13 -2.96 -27.04
C SER A 123 3.34 -2.76 -26.13
N VAL A 124 4.37 -3.60 -26.30
CA VAL A 124 5.63 -3.54 -25.56
C VAL A 124 6.29 -2.15 -25.58
N LYS A 125 6.14 -1.42 -26.70
CA LYS A 125 6.73 -0.08 -26.88
C LYS A 125 6.06 0.99 -26.02
N TYR A 126 4.88 0.68 -25.49
CA TYR A 126 4.09 1.57 -24.67
C TYR A 126 4.13 1.15 -23.22
N LEU A 127 5.26 0.63 -22.72
CA LEU A 127 5.43 0.42 -21.29
C LEU A 127 5.92 1.70 -20.61
N ALA A 128 5.30 1.95 -19.47
CA ALA A 128 5.53 3.09 -18.61
C ALA A 128 5.95 2.60 -17.22
N LEU A 129 6.92 3.27 -16.60
CA LEU A 129 7.34 2.99 -15.23
C LEU A 129 7.18 4.24 -14.38
N SER A 130 6.57 4.12 -13.21
CA SER A 130 6.37 5.27 -12.32
C SER A 130 7.69 5.75 -11.71
N SER A 131 8.00 7.02 -11.84
CA SER A 131 9.29 7.66 -11.48
C SER A 131 9.50 7.98 -10.00
N GLN A 132 8.47 7.86 -9.16
CA GLN A 132 8.53 8.34 -7.78
C GLN A 132 8.04 7.27 -6.77
N PRO A 133 8.97 6.55 -6.09
CA PRO A 133 8.64 5.75 -4.94
C PRO A 133 8.07 6.60 -3.81
N SER A 134 7.15 6.00 -3.05
CA SER A 134 6.58 6.66 -1.87
C SER A 134 7.54 6.60 -0.68
N GLY A 135 7.59 7.65 0.12
CA GLY A 135 8.46 7.71 1.31
C GLY A 135 7.80 7.16 2.59
N GLN A 136 8.45 7.47 3.72
CA GLN A 136 7.92 7.17 5.06
C GLN A 136 7.71 5.65 5.27
N TYR A 137 6.46 5.23 5.47
CA TYR A 137 6.09 3.82 5.66
C TYR A 137 5.27 3.26 4.49
N SER A 138 5.03 4.06 3.45
CA SER A 138 4.24 3.64 2.29
C SER A 138 4.96 2.53 1.52
N GLU A 139 4.20 1.62 0.89
CA GLU A 139 4.77 0.38 0.34
C GLU A 139 5.27 0.51 -1.11
N LYS A 140 4.64 1.37 -1.92
CA LYS A 140 4.95 1.55 -3.34
C LYS A 140 6.45 1.80 -3.59
N ILE A 141 7.04 0.96 -4.42
CA ILE A 141 8.36 1.20 -5.02
C ILE A 141 8.14 1.83 -6.40
N PHE A 142 7.55 1.07 -7.32
CA PHE A 142 7.17 1.54 -8.64
C PHE A 142 6.03 0.69 -9.20
N HIS A 143 5.30 1.24 -10.16
CA HIS A 143 4.30 0.54 -10.95
C HIS A 143 4.77 0.47 -12.41
N ILE A 144 4.40 -0.60 -13.10
CA ILE A 144 4.53 -0.72 -14.55
C ILE A 144 3.12 -0.63 -15.11
N SER A 145 2.90 0.26 -16.07
CA SER A 145 1.61 0.51 -16.69
C SER A 145 1.71 0.55 -18.21
N HIS A 146 0.58 0.46 -18.87
CA HIS A 146 0.48 0.70 -20.30
C HIS A 146 0.46 2.22 -20.55
N GLY A 147 1.55 2.77 -21.09
CA GLY A 147 1.81 4.19 -21.30
C GLY A 147 0.77 4.95 -22.12
N MET A 148 -0.01 4.30 -22.99
CA MET A 148 -1.15 4.96 -23.67
C MET A 148 -2.42 5.06 -22.82
N SER A 149 -2.81 4.01 -22.09
CA SER A 149 -4.07 3.97 -21.34
C SER A 149 -3.89 4.42 -19.88
N GLY A 150 -2.65 4.36 -19.37
CA GLY A 150 -2.32 4.56 -17.97
C GLY A 150 -2.74 3.39 -17.08
N GLU A 151 -3.20 2.27 -17.65
CA GLU A 151 -3.64 1.11 -16.88
C GLU A 151 -2.43 0.39 -16.29
N ASP A 152 -2.43 0.22 -14.96
CA ASP A 152 -1.42 -0.56 -14.27
C ASP A 152 -1.44 -2.01 -14.76
N LEU A 153 -0.26 -2.60 -14.86
CA LEU A 153 -0.03 -4.00 -15.23
C LEU A 153 0.58 -4.74 -14.05
N LEU A 154 1.60 -4.14 -13.44
CA LEU A 154 2.28 -4.64 -12.25
C LEU A 154 2.48 -3.52 -11.23
N ARG A 155 2.39 -3.85 -9.96
CA ARG A 155 2.76 -2.94 -8.86
C ARG A 155 3.77 -3.61 -7.96
N PHE A 156 4.99 -3.09 -7.91
CA PHE A 156 6.07 -3.59 -7.04
C PHE A 156 6.15 -2.78 -5.76
N HIS A 157 6.08 -3.48 -4.64
CA HIS A 157 5.89 -2.92 -3.31
C HIS A 157 6.84 -3.57 -2.31
N VAL A 158 7.15 -2.84 -1.24
CA VAL A 158 7.91 -3.35 -0.09
C VAL A 158 7.32 -2.85 1.20
N ARG A 159 7.05 -3.77 2.11
CA ARG A 159 6.53 -3.45 3.45
C ARG A 159 7.55 -3.75 4.51
N THR A 160 7.52 -2.97 5.58
CA THR A 160 8.26 -3.28 6.81
C THR A 160 7.38 -4.14 7.71
N GLU A 161 7.81 -5.36 7.98
CA GLU A 161 7.09 -6.31 8.84
C GLU A 161 7.82 -6.48 10.17
N LYS A 162 7.11 -6.38 11.29
CA LYS A 162 7.64 -6.73 12.61
C LYS A 162 7.21 -8.14 12.98
N ARG A 163 8.16 -9.08 12.98
CA ARG A 163 7.92 -10.46 13.38
C ARG A 163 8.17 -10.65 14.88
N PRO A 164 7.24 -11.25 15.64
CA PRO A 164 7.41 -11.49 17.06
C PRO A 164 8.72 -12.20 17.36
N GLN A 165 9.48 -11.67 18.33
CA GLN A 165 10.77 -12.22 18.78
C GLN A 165 11.90 -12.23 17.74
N GLU A 166 11.63 -12.09 16.44
CA GLU A 166 12.62 -12.13 15.36
C GLU A 166 13.14 -10.74 14.98
N GLY A 167 12.30 -9.71 15.00
CA GLY A 167 12.66 -8.34 14.65
C GLY A 167 11.95 -7.86 13.40
N TYR A 168 12.59 -6.95 12.66
CA TYR A 168 12.04 -6.31 11.48
C TYR A 168 12.57 -6.94 10.20
N TYR A 169 11.68 -7.08 9.22
CA TYR A 169 11.96 -7.59 7.89
C TYR A 169 11.39 -6.63 6.84
N TYR A 170 12.03 -6.59 5.68
CA TYR A 170 11.47 -6.01 4.48
C TYR A 170 10.90 -7.12 3.62
N ASN A 171 9.59 -7.12 3.44
CA ASN A 171 8.89 -8.09 2.60
C ASN A 171 8.59 -7.44 1.24
N PHE A 172 9.23 -7.98 0.21
CA PHE A 172 9.06 -7.55 -1.17
C PHE A 172 7.99 -8.39 -1.84
N HIS A 173 7.08 -7.73 -2.54
CA HIS A 173 5.99 -8.38 -3.24
C HIS A 173 5.55 -7.57 -4.45
N TYR A 174 4.75 -8.20 -5.29
CA TYR A 174 4.09 -7.53 -6.41
C TYR A 174 2.61 -7.86 -6.46
N HIS A 175 1.88 -7.01 -7.17
CA HIS A 175 0.47 -7.18 -7.50
C HIS A 175 0.32 -7.20 -9.03
N THR A 176 -0.62 -7.99 -9.54
CA THR A 176 -0.89 -8.14 -10.98
C THR A 176 -2.33 -7.72 -11.30
N ALA A 177 -2.56 -7.23 -12.51
CA ALA A 177 -3.90 -6.96 -13.02
C ALA A 177 -4.79 -8.21 -13.07
N ASP A 178 -4.21 -9.42 -13.20
CA ASP A 178 -4.95 -10.69 -13.32
C ASP A 178 -5.88 -10.98 -12.13
N ASP A 179 -5.48 -10.54 -10.94
CA ASP A 179 -6.27 -10.67 -9.71
C ASP A 179 -6.85 -9.33 -9.22
N ASN A 180 -6.87 -8.32 -10.09
CA ASN A 180 -7.25 -6.94 -9.76
C ASN A 180 -6.40 -6.32 -8.63
N PHE A 181 -5.12 -6.68 -8.59
CA PHE A 181 -4.15 -6.23 -7.60
C PHE A 181 -4.45 -6.62 -6.15
N VAL A 182 -5.21 -7.70 -5.92
CA VAL A 182 -5.64 -8.12 -4.59
C VAL A 182 -4.57 -8.97 -3.90
N ALA A 183 -3.91 -9.85 -4.63
CA ALA A 183 -2.95 -10.76 -4.01
C ALA A 183 -1.56 -10.11 -3.86
N HIS A 184 -0.88 -10.48 -2.78
CA HIS A 184 0.52 -10.10 -2.54
C HIS A 184 1.41 -11.26 -2.98
N HIS A 185 1.90 -11.22 -4.20
CA HIS A 185 2.80 -12.25 -4.72
C HIS A 185 4.21 -12.01 -4.18
N SER A 186 4.71 -12.91 -3.34
CA SER A 186 5.98 -12.70 -2.63
C SER A 186 7.19 -12.85 -3.53
N LEU A 187 8.08 -11.85 -3.51
CA LEU A 187 9.43 -11.91 -4.08
C LEU A 187 10.42 -12.41 -3.02
N GLY A 188 10.18 -12.07 -1.75
CA GLY A 188 10.90 -12.61 -0.60
C GLY A 188 11.08 -11.59 0.51
N ASP A 189 11.77 -12.02 1.56
CA ASP A 189 12.02 -11.21 2.75
C ASP A 189 13.50 -11.00 2.97
N ILE A 190 13.89 -9.78 3.36
CA ILE A 190 15.23 -9.44 3.85
C ILE A 190 15.14 -9.07 5.33
N TYR A 191 16.00 -9.66 6.16
CA TYR A 191 16.07 -9.29 7.58
C TYR A 191 16.75 -7.93 7.75
N TRP A 192 16.18 -7.05 8.56
CA TRP A 192 16.82 -5.79 8.94
C TRP A 192 17.59 -5.93 10.25
N SER A 193 16.88 -5.94 11.39
CA SER A 193 17.45 -6.07 12.73
C SER A 193 16.34 -6.20 13.78
N LYS A 194 16.69 -6.30 15.06
CA LYS A 194 15.72 -6.18 16.16
C LYS A 194 15.17 -4.76 16.32
N ASP A 195 15.92 -3.76 15.85
CA ASP A 195 15.58 -2.36 15.98
C ASP A 195 14.71 -1.90 14.81
N THR A 196 13.87 -0.89 15.07
CA THR A 196 13.01 -0.32 14.04
C THR A 196 13.88 0.26 12.91
N PRO A 197 13.63 -0.12 11.64
CA PRO A 197 14.35 0.46 10.52
C PRO A 197 14.09 1.96 10.36
N PRO A 198 14.99 2.67 9.68
CA PRO A 198 14.69 4.01 9.23
C PRO A 198 13.55 3.97 8.20
N LYS A 199 12.92 5.12 7.99
CA LYS A 199 11.85 5.28 7.01
C LYS A 199 12.38 5.20 5.58
N TRP A 200 11.52 4.93 4.61
CA TRP A 200 11.87 4.97 3.19
C TRP A 200 12.32 6.37 2.75
N LEU A 201 13.16 6.42 1.72
CA LEU A 201 13.79 7.63 1.16
C LEU A 201 14.65 8.41 2.18
N SER A 202 15.38 7.70 3.06
CA SER A 202 16.10 8.31 4.19
C SER A 202 17.62 8.31 4.14
#